data_AF-A0A2J6RFI7-F1
#
_entry.id   AF-A0A2J6RFI7-F1
#
_cell.length_a   1.000
_cell.length_b   1.000
_cell.length_c   1.000
_cell.angle_alpha   90.00
_cell.angle_beta   90.00
_cell.angle_gamma   90.00
#
_symmetry.space_group_name_H-M   'P 1'
#
loop_
_entity.id
_entity.type
_entity.pdbx_description
1 polymer ?
#
loop_
_entity_poly.entity_id
_entity_poly.type
_entity_poly.pdbx_seq_one_letter_code
_entity_poly.pdbx_strand_id
1 'polypeptide(L)'
;MAGDPKLVWNPDNVRDVAESVGISSLNEEAVRALSQEVEYRVGQVIVEAMRFMFAGKRTVLGTQDISQALRVLDVEPLYGYESTRPLRFGEASLGPGQPLFYIEDEEVDFEKLINAPLPKVPRDMSFTAHWLAVEGVQPSIPQNPTTAEARANELVPKGPGANPALAALAGNDNVSIKPTVKQIVSKELILFFDKIRSAILDDNGDQDVIILRKSAFESVRSDPGLQQLVPYFIQFVAEKVTHCLDNLFVLQQMMELDQALIENTTLFVDPYVANLVPPIITCLLGRKVGPDGADNLEGQYQLRDFAASLIGQIVKKYHKSNQELQARITRTCLKYFLDPDRTPGEHYGAIQGIRTSGGAPAILQLVLPNLKAFEAIIIKHQTEHGETHEMIRMLLAGIIRAISSLTDADPLIEKTNGVNGNAAEASQVEEYLGAIIGSRVVALGNHKLNKTILESGEKE
;
A
#
# COMPACT_ATOMS: atom_id res chain seq x y z
N MET A 1 33.27 13.91 58.33
CA MET A 1 34.20 13.96 57.18
C MET A 1 33.59 13.09 56.11
N ALA A 2 33.03 13.70 55.07
CA ALA A 2 32.59 12.95 53.89
C ALA A 2 33.85 12.32 53.28
N GLY A 3 33.83 11.01 53.02
CA GLY A 3 34.98 10.34 52.40
C GLY A 3 35.31 11.00 51.07
N ASP A 4 36.59 11.27 50.84
CA ASP A 4 37.05 11.85 49.57
C ASP A 4 36.48 11.04 48.39
N PRO A 5 35.99 11.70 47.34
CA PRO A 5 35.44 11.00 46.18
C PRO A 5 36.51 10.06 45.61
N LYS A 6 36.20 8.77 45.58
CA LYS A 6 37.10 7.76 45.03
C LYS A 6 37.12 7.94 43.51
N LEU A 7 38.19 8.54 43.00
CA LEU A 7 38.45 8.69 41.58
C LEU A 7 38.62 7.32 40.94
N VAL A 8 38.16 7.20 39.70
CA VAL A 8 38.33 5.99 38.89
C VAL A 8 39.69 6.03 38.18
N TRP A 9 40.20 7.23 37.89
CA TRP A 9 41.52 7.41 37.29
C TRP A 9 42.64 6.95 38.22
N ASN A 10 43.58 6.14 37.71
CA ASN A 10 44.73 5.69 38.49
C ASN A 10 45.71 6.86 38.70
N PRO A 11 45.97 7.32 39.94
CA PRO A 11 46.91 8.41 40.21
C PRO A 11 48.35 8.08 39.82
N ASP A 12 48.73 6.81 39.73
CA ASP A 12 50.07 6.40 39.31
C ASP A 12 50.37 6.83 37.86
N ASN A 13 49.36 6.85 36.98
CA ASN A 13 49.52 7.33 35.60
C ASN A 13 50.00 8.80 35.53
N VAL A 14 49.60 9.63 36.50
CA VAL A 14 50.05 11.04 36.57
C VAL A 14 51.52 11.12 37.01
N ARG A 15 51.95 10.21 37.90
CA ARG A 15 53.35 10.11 38.32
C ARG A 15 54.24 9.62 37.17
N ASP A 16 53.80 8.60 36.43
CA ASP A 16 54.52 8.07 35.27
C ASP A 16 54.74 9.15 34.20
N VAL A 17 53.71 9.96 33.93
CA VAL A 17 53.84 11.10 32.98
C VAL A 17 54.79 12.17 33.53
N ALA A 18 54.75 12.48 34.84
CA ALA A 18 55.67 13.44 35.44
C ALA A 18 57.14 12.97 35.34
N GLU A 19 57.40 11.69 35.59
CA GLU A 19 58.73 11.07 35.44
C GLU A 19 59.20 11.10 33.98
N SER A 20 58.30 10.89 33.01
CA SER A 20 58.62 10.96 31.57
C SER A 20 59.11 12.36 31.13
N VAL A 21 58.70 13.42 31.83
CA VAL A 21 59.12 14.80 31.61
C VAL A 21 60.38 15.14 32.44
N GLY A 22 60.85 14.23 33.29
CA GLY A 22 62.04 14.39 34.13
C GLY A 22 61.78 14.95 35.54
N ILE A 23 60.53 14.98 36.00
CA ILE A 23 60.16 15.41 37.35
C ILE A 23 60.13 14.20 38.29
N SER A 24 61.12 14.09 39.18
CA SER A 24 61.32 12.89 40.01
C SER A 24 60.39 12.77 41.23
N SER A 25 59.77 13.87 41.67
CA SER A 25 58.88 13.85 42.84
C SER A 25 57.80 14.92 42.69
N LEU A 26 56.53 14.49 42.70
CA LEU A 26 55.37 15.37 42.67
C LEU A 26 54.70 15.40 44.05
N ASN A 27 54.23 16.57 44.48
CA ASN A 27 53.45 16.68 45.73
C ASN A 27 52.13 15.89 45.60
N GLU A 28 51.74 15.17 46.66
CA GLU A 28 50.52 14.35 46.70
C GLU A 28 49.23 15.15 46.44
N GLU A 29 49.20 16.42 46.88
CA GLU A 29 48.07 17.31 46.59
C GLU A 29 47.97 17.64 45.10
N ALA A 30 49.12 17.78 44.41
CA ALA A 30 49.16 18.03 42.98
C ALA A 30 48.76 16.78 42.18
N VAL A 31 49.20 15.58 42.60
CA VAL A 31 48.75 14.29 42.01
C VAL A 31 47.23 14.18 42.12
N ARG A 32 46.66 14.51 43.28
CA ARG A 32 45.20 14.45 43.49
C ARG A 32 44.46 15.43 42.58
N ALA A 33 44.87 16.69 42.55
CA ALA A 33 44.22 17.73 41.76
C ALA A 33 44.28 17.44 40.24
N LEU A 34 45.45 17.00 39.75
CA LEU A 34 45.61 16.63 38.34
C LEU A 34 44.79 15.38 37.98
N SER A 35 44.74 14.38 38.85
CA SER A 35 43.91 13.19 38.62
C SER A 35 42.43 13.53 38.51
N GLN A 36 41.94 14.46 39.35
CA GLN A 36 40.55 14.95 39.30
C GLN A 36 40.25 15.69 37.99
N GLU A 37 41.15 16.57 37.56
CA GLU A 37 40.98 17.33 36.32
C GLU A 37 41.02 16.41 35.10
N VAL A 38 41.93 15.44 35.04
CA VAL A 38 42.01 14.46 33.93
C VAL A 38 40.72 13.66 33.81
N GLU A 39 40.21 13.13 34.92
CA GLU A 39 38.95 12.37 34.91
C GLU A 39 37.77 13.24 34.44
N TYR A 40 37.70 14.49 34.90
CA TYR A 40 36.68 15.44 34.45
C TYR A 40 36.76 15.72 32.94
N ARG A 41 37.97 15.96 32.40
CA ARG A 41 38.18 16.23 30.98
C ARG A 41 37.86 15.02 30.10
N VAL A 42 38.26 13.81 30.53
CA VAL A 42 37.88 12.57 29.84
C VAL A 42 36.36 12.40 29.83
N GLY A 43 35.70 12.64 30.96
CA GLY A 43 34.24 12.64 31.05
C GLY A 43 33.58 13.64 30.10
N GLN A 44 34.12 14.87 30.00
CA GLN A 44 33.63 15.90 29.09
C GLN A 44 33.72 15.46 27.62
N VAL A 45 34.86 14.89 27.20
CA VAL A 45 35.05 14.36 25.84
C VAL A 45 34.06 13.23 25.55
N ILE A 46 33.87 12.29 26.49
CA ILE A 46 32.93 11.17 26.32
C ILE A 46 31.49 11.68 26.16
N VAL A 47 31.07 12.63 26.99
CA VAL A 47 29.71 13.19 26.92
C VAL A 47 29.46 13.89 25.59
N GLU A 48 30.41 14.68 25.10
CA GLU A 48 30.29 15.33 23.78
C GLU A 48 30.31 14.30 22.64
N ALA A 49 31.16 13.27 22.72
CA ALA A 49 31.21 12.21 21.71
C ALA A 49 29.89 11.40 21.68
N MET A 50 29.28 11.14 22.83
CA MET A 50 27.96 10.51 22.91
C MET A 50 26.87 11.33 22.22
N ARG A 51 26.93 12.66 22.28
CA ARG A 51 25.98 13.52 21.53
C ARG A 51 26.10 13.31 20.03
N PHE A 52 27.32 13.20 19.49
CA PHE A 52 27.53 12.87 18.08
C PHE A 52 27.03 11.47 17.71
N MET A 53 27.26 10.48 18.58
CA MET A 53 26.76 9.11 18.39
C MET A 53 25.22 9.07 18.31
N PHE A 54 24.53 9.73 19.25
CA PHE A 54 23.08 9.81 19.26
C PHE A 54 22.53 10.62 18.07
N ALA A 55 23.19 11.73 17.69
CA ALA A 55 22.84 12.48 16.50
C ALA A 55 22.98 11.64 15.22
N GLY A 56 23.98 10.75 15.18
CA GLY A 56 24.17 9.75 14.12
C GLY A 56 23.20 8.56 14.16
N LYS A 57 22.26 8.51 15.11
CA LYS A 57 21.33 7.39 15.35
C LYS A 57 22.03 6.03 15.50
N ARG A 58 23.26 6.04 16.02
CA ARG A 58 24.05 4.84 16.31
C ARG A 58 24.00 4.52 17.80
N THR A 59 24.23 3.25 18.12
CA THR A 59 24.31 2.76 19.52
C THR A 59 25.74 2.44 19.95
N VAL A 60 26.69 2.49 19.01
CA VAL A 60 28.11 2.22 19.24
C VAL A 60 28.90 3.51 18.97
N LEU A 61 29.70 3.91 19.96
CA LEU A 61 30.58 5.08 19.86
C LEU A 61 31.78 4.75 18.95
N GLY A 62 31.92 5.48 17.85
CA GLY A 62 33.03 5.32 16.91
C GLY A 62 34.20 6.27 17.21
N THR A 63 35.37 6.00 16.63
CA THR A 63 36.54 6.90 16.74
C THR A 63 36.25 8.29 16.18
N GLN A 64 35.44 8.36 15.12
CA GLN A 64 35.01 9.63 14.50
C GLN A 64 34.21 10.51 15.46
N ASP A 65 33.38 9.92 16.33
CA ASP A 65 32.57 10.68 17.29
C ASP A 65 33.47 11.39 18.32
N ILE A 66 34.54 10.72 18.75
CA ILE A 66 35.57 11.28 19.63
C ILE A 66 36.36 12.36 18.90
N SER A 67 36.76 12.13 17.63
CA SER A 67 37.47 13.14 16.84
C SER A 67 36.66 14.42 16.65
N GLN A 68 35.33 14.31 16.47
CA GLN A 68 34.45 15.50 16.42
C GLN A 68 34.31 16.16 17.79
N ALA A 69 34.21 15.38 18.86
CA ALA A 69 34.17 15.92 20.22
C ALA A 69 35.44 16.72 20.57
N LEU A 70 36.62 16.20 20.22
CA LEU A 70 37.90 16.92 20.42
C LEU A 70 37.92 18.25 19.66
N ARG A 71 37.44 18.26 18.40
CA ARG A 71 37.35 19.49 17.60
C ARG A 71 36.41 20.53 18.22
N VAL A 72 35.28 20.12 18.78
CA VAL A 72 34.33 21.04 19.43
C VAL A 72 34.88 21.59 20.74
N LEU A 73 35.68 20.79 21.45
CA LEU A 73 36.33 21.19 22.70
C LEU A 73 37.64 21.96 22.47
N ASP A 74 37.94 22.34 21.22
CA ASP A 74 39.19 23.00 20.80
C ASP A 74 40.46 22.25 21.26
N VAL A 75 40.39 20.92 21.31
CA VAL A 75 41.53 20.05 21.61
C VAL A 75 42.23 19.66 20.31
N GLU A 76 43.55 19.55 20.37
CA GLU A 76 44.37 19.09 19.24
C GLU A 76 43.90 17.72 18.71
N PRO A 77 43.80 17.55 17.38
CA PRO A 77 43.30 16.31 16.81
C PRO A 77 44.28 15.15 17.01
N LEU A 78 43.77 14.03 17.51
CA LEU A 78 44.53 12.78 17.64
C LEU A 78 44.47 11.98 16.32
N TYR A 79 45.61 11.84 15.65
CA TYR A 79 45.75 11.07 14.41
C TYR A 79 46.16 9.61 14.67
N GLY A 80 45.93 8.73 13.69
CA GLY A 80 46.36 7.33 13.75
C GLY A 80 45.33 6.36 14.36
N TYR A 81 44.14 6.83 14.74
CA TYR A 81 43.07 5.98 15.27
C TYR A 81 42.00 5.67 14.21
N GLU A 82 41.95 4.42 13.77
CA GLU A 82 40.96 3.94 12.81
C GLU A 82 40.16 2.77 13.39
N SER A 83 38.86 2.68 13.07
CA SER A 83 38.00 1.59 13.56
C SER A 83 38.27 0.24 12.86
N THR A 84 39.00 0.24 11.75
CA THR A 84 39.25 -0.95 10.92
C THR A 84 40.41 -1.81 11.44
N ARG A 85 41.33 -1.23 12.23
CA ARG A 85 42.48 -1.92 12.82
C ARG A 85 42.40 -1.86 14.36
N PRO A 86 42.01 -2.94 15.05
CA PRO A 86 41.96 -2.94 16.51
C PRO A 86 43.38 -2.84 17.08
N LEU A 87 43.54 -2.06 18.15
CA LEU A 87 44.79 -1.97 18.90
C LEU A 87 45.05 -3.27 19.66
N ARG A 88 46.30 -3.76 19.59
CA ARG A 88 46.77 -4.90 20.38
C ARG A 88 47.66 -4.41 21.50
N PHE A 89 47.27 -4.71 22.73
CA PHE A 89 48.03 -4.38 23.92
C PHE A 89 48.89 -5.57 24.33
N GLY A 90 50.21 -5.41 24.28
CA GLY A 90 51.17 -6.34 24.85
C GLY A 90 51.40 -6.03 26.33
N GLU A 91 51.66 -7.06 27.13
CA GLU A 91 52.01 -6.94 28.55
C GLU A 91 53.51 -7.21 28.73
N ALA A 92 54.22 -6.30 29.38
CA ALA A 92 55.60 -6.45 29.80
C ALA A 92 55.70 -6.26 31.32
N SER A 93 56.41 -7.14 32.01
CA SER A 93 56.65 -7.01 33.46
C SER A 93 58.01 -6.38 33.72
N LEU A 94 58.03 -5.14 34.21
CA LEU A 94 59.24 -4.46 34.66
C LEU A 94 59.43 -4.72 36.17
N GLY A 95 59.78 -5.96 36.53
CA GLY A 95 60.01 -6.36 37.93
C GLY A 95 58.73 -6.73 38.71
N PRO A 96 58.86 -7.01 40.03
CA PRO A 96 57.75 -7.54 40.82
C PRO A 96 56.72 -6.45 41.14
N GLY A 97 55.53 -6.56 40.55
CA GLY A 97 54.31 -5.90 41.03
C GLY A 97 53.69 -4.82 40.15
N GLN A 98 54.29 -4.46 39.02
CA GLN A 98 53.73 -3.44 38.10
C GLN A 98 53.68 -3.98 36.66
N PRO A 99 52.50 -4.35 36.14
CA PRO A 99 52.34 -4.72 34.73
C PRO A 99 52.35 -3.45 33.86
N LEU A 100 53.27 -3.38 32.90
CA LEU A 100 53.33 -2.32 31.90
C LEU A 100 52.65 -2.81 30.62
N PHE A 101 51.66 -2.05 30.15
CA PHE A 101 51.02 -2.33 28.86
C PHE A 101 51.62 -1.43 27.79
N TYR A 102 51.96 -2.00 26.64
CA TYR A 102 52.43 -1.27 25.48
C TYR A 102 51.60 -1.63 24.26
N ILE A 103 51.55 -0.72 23.29
CA ILE A 103 50.91 -0.97 22.01
C ILE A 103 51.96 -1.61 21.11
N GLU A 104 51.68 -2.82 20.62
CA GLU A 104 52.57 -3.48 19.65
C GLU A 104 52.47 -2.74 18.30
N ASP A 105 53.59 -2.19 17.85
CA ASP A 105 53.72 -1.58 16.52
C ASP A 105 54.45 -2.56 15.58
N GLU A 106 53.71 -3.14 14.64
CA GLU A 106 54.24 -4.09 13.66
C GLU A 106 54.79 -3.30 12.46
N GLU A 107 56.11 -3.35 12.27
CA GLU A 107 56.76 -2.77 11.09
C GLU A 107 56.31 -3.51 9.81
N VAL A 108 55.77 -2.77 8.85
CA VAL A 108 55.28 -3.32 7.58
C VAL A 108 56.21 -2.89 6.43
N ASP A 109 56.60 -3.85 5.61
CA ASP A 109 57.37 -3.62 4.39
C ASP A 109 56.54 -2.88 3.32
N PHE A 110 57.09 -1.80 2.78
CA PHE A 110 56.42 -0.98 1.76
C PHE A 110 56.08 -1.75 0.50
N GLU A 111 56.90 -2.72 0.08
CA GLU A 111 56.59 -3.53 -1.13
C GLU A 111 55.32 -4.37 -0.93
N LYS A 112 55.09 -4.85 0.30
CA LYS A 112 53.87 -5.59 0.63
C LYS A 112 52.64 -4.70 0.64
N LEU A 113 52.77 -3.46 1.10
CA LEU A 113 51.66 -2.50 1.12
C LEU A 113 51.28 -2.04 -0.29
N ILE A 114 52.26 -1.76 -1.15
CA ILE A 114 52.02 -1.33 -2.54
C ILE A 114 51.35 -2.43 -3.36
N ASN A 115 51.74 -3.68 -3.14
CA ASN A 115 51.18 -4.84 -3.86
C ASN A 115 49.89 -5.40 -3.20
N ALA A 116 49.38 -4.76 -2.15
CA ALA A 116 48.17 -5.19 -1.49
C ALA A 116 46.94 -4.99 -2.41
N PRO A 117 46.01 -5.95 -2.47
CA PRO A 117 44.82 -5.82 -3.30
C PRO A 117 43.89 -4.73 -2.76
N LEU A 118 43.21 -4.04 -3.67
CA LEU A 118 42.23 -3.02 -3.32
C LEU A 118 41.04 -3.64 -2.54
N PRO A 119 40.48 -2.90 -1.56
CA PRO A 119 39.31 -3.36 -0.82
C PRO A 119 38.08 -3.46 -1.71
N LYS A 120 37.15 -4.35 -1.35
CA LYS A 120 35.86 -4.48 -2.05
C LYS A 120 34.95 -3.31 -1.71
N VAL A 121 34.34 -2.73 -2.73
CA VAL A 121 33.37 -1.64 -2.57
C VAL A 121 31.96 -2.23 -2.35
N PRO A 122 31.23 -1.81 -1.30
CA PRO A 122 29.83 -2.18 -1.10
C PRO A 122 28.92 -1.69 -2.25
N ARG A 123 27.71 -2.26 -2.35
CA ARG A 123 26.70 -1.74 -3.27
C ARG A 123 26.17 -0.38 -2.79
N ASP A 124 25.70 0.42 -3.73
CA ASP A 124 25.02 1.68 -3.43
C ASP A 124 23.76 1.45 -2.57
N MET A 125 23.40 2.47 -1.79
CA MET A 125 22.22 2.45 -0.93
C MET A 125 20.93 2.32 -1.76
N SER A 126 20.13 1.32 -1.41
CA SER A 126 18.77 1.12 -1.90
C SER A 126 17.83 0.85 -0.73
N PHE A 127 16.53 1.07 -0.94
CA PHE A 127 15.52 0.76 0.06
C PHE A 127 14.59 -0.34 -0.46
N THR A 128 14.12 -1.18 0.45
CA THR A 128 13.11 -2.22 0.17
C THR A 128 11.95 -2.02 1.12
N ALA A 129 10.77 -1.76 0.59
CA ALA A 129 9.56 -1.59 1.36
C ALA A 129 8.82 -2.93 1.51
N HIS A 130 8.22 -3.15 2.68
CA HIS A 130 7.33 -4.27 2.96
C HIS A 130 6.30 -3.86 4.01
N TRP A 131 5.21 -4.62 4.11
CA TRP A 131 4.19 -4.40 5.13
C TRP A 131 4.65 -4.93 6.48
N LEU A 132 4.90 -4.03 7.43
CA LEU A 132 5.20 -4.38 8.82
C LEU A 132 3.95 -4.84 9.58
N ALA A 133 2.81 -4.19 9.32
CA ALA A 133 1.51 -4.52 9.93
C ALA A 133 0.36 -4.15 9.00
N VAL A 134 -0.72 -4.93 9.07
CA VAL A 134 -2.02 -4.67 8.44
C VAL A 134 -3.08 -4.82 9.53
N GLU A 135 -3.86 -3.77 9.80
CA GLU A 135 -4.85 -3.75 10.89
C GLU A 135 -4.28 -4.14 12.26
N GLY A 136 -3.05 -3.67 12.55
CA GLY A 136 -2.36 -3.97 13.80
C GLY A 136 -1.81 -5.40 13.92
N VAL A 137 -1.98 -6.23 12.90
CA VAL A 137 -1.42 -7.59 12.84
C VAL A 137 -0.23 -7.63 11.90
N GLN A 138 0.89 -8.18 12.37
CA GLN A 138 2.09 -8.37 11.55
C GLN A 138 1.88 -9.54 10.58
N PRO A 139 2.01 -9.34 9.25
CA PRO A 139 1.91 -10.44 8.29
C PRO A 139 3.15 -11.34 8.34
N SER A 140 2.96 -12.64 8.16
CA SER A 140 4.01 -13.64 8.12
C SER A 140 4.76 -13.65 6.78
N ILE A 141 5.55 -12.61 6.53
CA ILE A 141 6.45 -12.49 5.37
C ILE A 141 7.91 -12.67 5.81
N PRO A 142 8.82 -13.10 4.93
CA PRO A 142 10.23 -13.35 5.29
C PRO A 142 10.97 -12.15 5.90
N GLN A 143 10.52 -10.93 5.61
CA GLN A 143 11.12 -9.69 6.11
C GLN A 143 10.68 -9.36 7.54
N ASN A 144 9.55 -9.92 8.00
CA ASN A 144 9.04 -9.69 9.35
C ASN A 144 9.58 -10.77 10.30
N PRO A 145 9.93 -10.40 11.55
CA PRO A 145 10.32 -11.37 12.55
C PRO A 145 9.18 -12.35 12.83
N THR A 146 9.53 -13.60 13.04
CA THR A 146 8.59 -14.58 13.58
C THR A 146 8.24 -14.24 15.03
N THR A 147 7.10 -14.72 15.50
CA THR A 147 6.68 -14.52 16.90
C THR A 147 7.68 -15.09 17.92
N ALA A 148 8.46 -16.10 17.55
CA ALA A 148 9.55 -16.63 18.36
C ALA A 148 10.75 -15.67 18.44
N GLU A 149 11.15 -15.09 17.30
CA GLU A 149 12.25 -14.10 17.23
C GLU A 149 11.88 -12.78 17.93
N ALA A 150 10.62 -12.34 17.82
CA ALA A 150 10.14 -11.15 18.50
C ALA A 150 10.24 -11.28 20.04
N ARG A 151 9.84 -12.42 20.60
CA ARG A 151 9.98 -12.70 22.04
C ARG A 151 11.44 -12.72 22.48
N ALA A 152 12.33 -13.33 21.70
CA ALA A 152 13.75 -13.33 22.00
C ALA A 152 14.31 -11.89 22.07
N ASN A 153 13.85 -11.01 21.18
CA ASN A 153 14.27 -9.60 21.11
C ASN A 153 13.66 -8.69 22.20
N GLU A 154 12.47 -9.03 22.73
CA GLU A 154 11.87 -8.34 23.89
C GLU A 154 12.56 -8.70 25.21
N LEU A 155 13.16 -9.88 25.27
CA LEU A 155 13.90 -10.38 26.43
C LEU A 155 15.37 -9.90 26.45
N VAL A 156 15.81 -9.17 25.42
CA VAL A 156 17.11 -8.48 25.42
C VAL A 156 16.97 -7.17 26.19
N PRO A 157 17.75 -6.95 27.26
CA PRO A 157 17.74 -5.70 28.00
C PRO A 157 18.10 -4.52 27.08
N LYS A 158 17.15 -3.62 26.79
CA LYS A 158 17.38 -2.41 26.00
C LYS A 158 17.45 -1.17 26.91
N GLY A 159 18.65 -0.62 27.06
CA GLY A 159 18.90 0.68 27.71
C GLY A 159 19.68 0.60 29.03
N PRO A 160 20.25 1.73 29.50
CA PRO A 160 20.95 1.80 30.79
C PRO A 160 19.94 1.62 31.93
N GLY A 161 20.03 0.51 32.68
CA GLY A 161 19.09 0.15 33.75
C GLY A 161 18.18 -1.05 33.44
N ALA A 162 18.33 -1.68 32.27
CA ALA A 162 17.56 -2.87 31.93
C ALA A 162 18.05 -4.10 32.73
N ASN A 163 17.13 -4.80 33.37
CA ASN A 163 17.42 -5.87 34.33
C ASN A 163 18.03 -7.11 33.62
N PRO A 164 19.27 -7.52 33.92
CA PRO A 164 19.94 -8.64 33.25
C PRO A 164 19.20 -9.99 33.37
N ALA A 165 18.29 -10.10 34.35
CA ALA A 165 17.48 -11.28 34.60
C ALA A 165 16.42 -11.58 33.52
N LEU A 166 16.11 -10.63 32.63
CA LEU A 166 15.16 -10.83 31.52
C LEU A 166 15.63 -11.88 30.50
N ALA A 167 16.94 -11.98 30.27
CA ALA A 167 17.52 -12.99 29.38
C ALA A 167 17.35 -14.42 29.93
N ALA A 168 17.27 -14.59 31.26
CA ALA A 168 17.10 -15.90 31.90
C ALA A 168 15.65 -16.42 31.84
N LEU A 169 14.65 -15.56 31.62
CA LEU A 169 13.25 -15.95 31.46
C LEU A 169 12.92 -16.52 30.07
N ALA A 170 13.84 -16.39 29.11
CA ALA A 170 13.71 -16.87 27.73
C ALA A 170 13.69 -18.40 27.59
N GLY A 171 14.04 -19.14 28.64
CA GLY A 171 14.13 -20.61 28.64
C GLY A 171 12.84 -21.35 28.98
N ASN A 172 11.71 -20.67 29.22
CA ASN A 172 10.45 -21.34 29.61
C ASN A 172 9.42 -21.29 28.48
N ASP A 173 9.43 -22.34 27.65
CA ASP A 173 8.42 -22.63 26.64
C ASP A 173 7.05 -22.87 27.29
N ASN A 174 6.00 -22.36 26.63
CA ASN A 174 4.57 -22.49 26.93
C ASN A 174 3.91 -21.38 27.78
N VAL A 175 3.65 -20.24 27.13
CA VAL A 175 2.35 -19.58 27.30
C VAL A 175 1.71 -19.39 25.93
N SER A 176 0.81 -20.31 25.58
CA SER A 176 -0.11 -20.18 24.45
C SER A 176 -1.18 -19.14 24.78
N ILE A 177 -0.80 -17.87 24.78
CA ILE A 177 -1.77 -16.78 24.78
C ILE A 177 -2.39 -16.77 23.38
N LYS A 178 -3.51 -17.48 23.19
CA LYS A 178 -4.46 -17.16 22.13
C LYS A 178 -5.13 -15.85 22.54
N PRO A 179 -4.85 -14.70 21.91
CA PRO A 179 -5.66 -13.51 22.13
C PRO A 179 -6.96 -13.74 21.35
N THR A 180 -7.92 -14.43 21.97
CA THR A 180 -9.27 -14.52 21.44
C THR A 180 -10.05 -13.34 22.01
N VAL A 181 -9.83 -12.13 21.47
CA VAL A 181 -10.64 -10.98 21.88
C VAL A 181 -11.76 -10.78 20.87
N LYS A 182 -12.89 -11.44 21.15
CA LYS A 182 -14.15 -11.39 20.41
C LYS A 182 -14.97 -10.09 20.61
N GLN A 183 -14.36 -8.98 21.01
CA GLN A 183 -15.06 -7.69 21.03
C GLN A 183 -14.14 -6.58 20.52
N ILE A 184 -14.02 -6.49 19.18
CA ILE A 184 -13.24 -5.47 18.46
C ILE A 184 -14.08 -4.19 18.23
N VAL A 185 -15.33 -4.16 18.67
CA VAL A 185 -16.28 -3.06 18.37
C VAL A 185 -16.92 -2.58 19.66
N SER A 186 -16.91 -1.26 19.89
CA SER A 186 -17.54 -0.65 21.06
C SER A 186 -19.08 -0.71 20.97
N LYS A 187 -19.78 -0.60 22.11
CA LYS A 187 -21.26 -0.57 22.14
C LYS A 187 -21.82 0.58 21.31
N GLU A 188 -21.18 1.74 21.32
CA GLU A 188 -21.58 2.92 20.55
C GLU A 188 -21.46 2.66 19.05
N LEU A 189 -20.39 1.98 18.64
CA LEU A 189 -20.11 1.69 17.25
C LEU A 189 -21.07 0.62 16.69
N ILE A 190 -21.52 -0.32 17.54
CA ILE A 190 -22.61 -1.24 17.22
C ILE A 190 -23.94 -0.48 17.05
N LEU A 191 -24.29 0.40 17.99
CA LEU A 191 -25.52 1.21 17.89
C LEU A 191 -25.53 2.10 16.65
N PHE A 192 -24.37 2.65 16.29
CA PHE A 192 -24.18 3.42 15.07
C PHE A 192 -24.41 2.56 13.83
N PHE A 193 -23.80 1.38 13.77
CA PHE A 193 -24.00 0.43 12.68
C PHE A 193 -25.48 0.01 12.53
N ASP A 194 -26.16 -0.30 13.64
CA ASP A 194 -27.57 -0.68 13.63
C ASP A 194 -28.47 0.48 13.17
N LYS A 195 -28.14 1.71 13.55
CA LYS A 195 -28.86 2.91 13.12
C LYS A 195 -28.69 3.17 11.63
N ILE A 196 -27.48 3.03 11.10
CA ILE A 196 -27.21 3.12 9.65
C ILE A 196 -27.96 2.03 8.90
N ARG A 197 -27.86 0.77 9.35
CA ARG A 197 -28.56 -0.36 8.72
C ARG A 197 -30.06 -0.11 8.63
N SER A 198 -30.66 0.40 9.72
CA SER A 198 -32.09 0.69 9.77
C SER A 198 -32.47 1.84 8.84
N ALA A 199 -31.69 2.93 8.83
CA ALA A 199 -31.95 4.10 7.98
C ALA A 199 -31.80 3.80 6.48
N ILE A 200 -30.83 2.96 6.11
CA ILE A 200 -30.56 2.58 4.71
C ILE A 200 -31.64 1.63 4.16
N LEU A 201 -32.17 0.73 4.99
CA LEU A 201 -33.15 -0.27 4.55
C LEU A 201 -34.61 0.19 4.66
N ASP A 202 -34.88 1.36 5.24
CA ASP A 202 -36.22 1.92 5.31
C ASP A 202 -36.65 2.42 3.92
N ASP A 203 -37.66 1.78 3.32
CA ASP A 203 -38.21 2.10 1.98
C ASP A 203 -39.38 3.10 2.04
N ASN A 204 -39.60 3.74 3.19
CA ASN A 204 -40.66 4.74 3.29
C ASN A 204 -40.34 5.97 2.43
N GLY A 205 -41.34 6.44 1.68
CA GLY A 205 -41.24 7.58 0.75
C GLY A 205 -41.36 8.95 1.42
N ASP A 206 -41.49 8.99 2.75
CA ASP A 206 -41.54 10.23 3.52
C ASP A 206 -40.25 11.04 3.34
N GLN A 207 -40.39 12.36 3.12
CA GLN A 207 -39.25 13.26 2.88
C GLN A 207 -38.22 13.20 4.03
N ASP A 208 -38.69 13.07 5.27
CA ASP A 208 -37.82 12.98 6.45
C ASP A 208 -36.97 11.70 6.44
N VAL A 209 -37.52 10.57 5.95
CA VAL A 209 -36.80 9.29 5.85
C VAL A 209 -35.76 9.34 4.74
N ILE A 210 -36.07 9.97 3.61
CA ILE A 210 -35.10 10.17 2.51
C ILE A 210 -33.93 11.05 2.98
N ILE A 211 -34.22 12.12 3.73
CA ILE A 211 -33.19 12.98 4.33
C ILE A 211 -32.33 12.19 5.31
N LEU A 212 -32.94 11.38 6.17
CA LEU A 212 -32.23 10.53 7.13
C LEU A 212 -31.31 9.53 6.42
N ARG A 213 -31.78 8.91 5.33
CA ARG A 213 -31.00 7.97 4.51
C ARG A 213 -29.80 8.64 3.88
N LYS A 214 -30.00 9.80 3.26
CA LYS A 214 -28.91 10.60 2.68
C LYS A 214 -27.90 11.04 3.74
N SER A 215 -28.38 11.43 4.92
CA SER A 215 -27.52 11.77 6.06
C SER A 215 -26.70 10.56 6.53
N ALA A 216 -27.27 9.35 6.52
CA ALA A 216 -26.55 8.14 6.89
C ALA A 216 -25.39 7.85 5.92
N PHE A 217 -25.59 7.99 4.61
CA PHE A 217 -24.51 7.85 3.63
C PHE A 217 -23.43 8.92 3.77
N GLU A 218 -23.82 10.18 4.03
CA GLU A 218 -22.87 11.26 4.23
C GLU A 218 -22.03 11.06 5.51
N SER A 219 -22.62 10.52 6.57
CA SER A 219 -21.88 10.08 7.76
C SER A 219 -20.83 9.03 7.41
N VAL A 220 -21.18 7.99 6.66
CA VAL A 220 -20.21 6.95 6.23
C VAL A 220 -19.09 7.54 5.35
N ARG A 221 -19.41 8.51 4.50
CA ARG A 221 -18.45 9.18 3.60
C ARG A 221 -17.44 10.06 4.34
N SER A 222 -17.83 10.67 5.46
CA SER A 222 -17.02 11.71 6.12
C SER A 222 -16.42 11.28 7.48
N ASP A 223 -17.01 10.31 8.16
CA ASP A 223 -16.59 9.96 9.52
C ASP A 223 -15.25 9.19 9.57
N PRO A 224 -14.26 9.65 10.37
CA PRO A 224 -12.93 9.03 10.45
C PRO A 224 -12.83 7.82 11.38
N GLY A 225 -13.84 7.59 12.23
CA GLY A 225 -13.81 6.55 13.27
C GLY A 225 -14.30 5.17 12.82
N LEU A 226 -14.55 4.97 11.52
CA LEU A 226 -15.29 3.80 11.03
C LEU A 226 -14.43 2.62 10.58
N GLN A 227 -13.09 2.70 10.69
CA GLN A 227 -12.18 1.64 10.21
C GLN A 227 -12.53 0.25 10.76
N GLN A 228 -12.88 0.15 12.05
CA GLN A 228 -13.27 -1.11 12.69
C GLN A 228 -14.60 -1.67 12.15
N LEU A 229 -15.48 -0.83 11.59
CA LEU A 229 -16.74 -1.24 10.99
C LEU A 229 -16.64 -1.63 9.52
N VAL A 230 -15.55 -1.26 8.82
CA VAL A 230 -15.38 -1.54 7.39
C VAL A 230 -15.60 -3.03 7.06
N PRO A 231 -15.02 -4.01 7.78
CA PRO A 231 -15.27 -5.43 7.49
C PRO A 231 -16.75 -5.81 7.63
N TYR A 232 -17.46 -5.20 8.59
CA TYR A 232 -18.87 -5.48 8.85
C TYR A 232 -19.78 -4.87 7.78
N PHE A 233 -19.47 -3.66 7.29
CA PHE A 233 -20.20 -3.07 6.17
C PHE A 233 -20.03 -3.90 4.89
N ILE A 234 -18.81 -4.36 4.60
CA ILE A 234 -18.54 -5.18 3.40
C ILE A 234 -19.26 -6.52 3.48
N GLN A 235 -19.23 -7.17 4.65
CA GLN A 235 -19.97 -8.40 4.88
C GLN A 235 -21.49 -8.17 4.75
N PHE A 236 -21.99 -7.06 5.29
CA PHE A 236 -23.40 -6.69 5.21
C PHE A 236 -23.86 -6.46 3.77
N VAL A 237 -23.06 -5.74 2.96
CA VAL A 237 -23.31 -5.56 1.53
C VAL A 237 -23.32 -6.91 0.80
N ALA A 238 -22.31 -7.75 1.04
CA ALA A 238 -22.24 -9.08 0.42
C ALA A 238 -23.43 -9.98 0.78
N GLU A 239 -23.87 -9.96 2.03
CA GLU A 239 -25.04 -10.70 2.50
C GLU A 239 -26.33 -10.16 1.87
N LYS A 240 -26.53 -8.83 1.86
CA LYS A 240 -27.74 -8.22 1.30
C LYS A 240 -27.85 -8.39 -0.20
N VAL A 241 -26.74 -8.26 -0.93
CA VAL A 241 -26.73 -8.48 -2.38
C VAL A 241 -27.02 -9.93 -2.73
N THR A 242 -26.53 -10.91 -1.95
CA THR A 242 -26.78 -12.34 -2.25
C THR A 242 -28.18 -12.81 -1.86
N HIS A 243 -28.74 -12.30 -0.74
CA HIS A 243 -30.04 -12.73 -0.24
C HIS A 243 -31.23 -11.90 -0.76
N CYS A 244 -31.00 -10.70 -1.31
CA CYS A 244 -32.06 -9.80 -1.77
C CYS A 244 -31.89 -9.41 -3.26
N LEU A 245 -31.53 -10.36 -4.12
CA LEU A 245 -31.40 -10.14 -5.57
C LEU A 245 -32.68 -9.65 -6.23
N ASP A 246 -33.84 -9.96 -5.65
CA ASP A 246 -35.15 -9.59 -6.20
C ASP A 246 -35.59 -8.16 -5.83
N ASN A 247 -34.93 -7.50 -4.87
CA ASN A 247 -35.32 -6.16 -4.41
C ASN A 247 -34.35 -5.10 -4.94
N LEU A 248 -34.82 -4.34 -5.94
CA LEU A 248 -34.02 -3.32 -6.62
C LEU A 248 -33.58 -2.18 -5.70
N PHE A 249 -34.46 -1.76 -4.79
CA PHE A 249 -34.18 -0.71 -3.83
C PHE A 249 -33.00 -1.08 -2.93
N VAL A 250 -33.03 -2.26 -2.33
CA VAL A 250 -31.96 -2.75 -1.44
C VAL A 250 -30.62 -2.81 -2.18
N LEU A 251 -30.61 -3.30 -3.42
CA LEU A 251 -29.39 -3.38 -4.23
C LEU A 251 -28.81 -2.00 -4.53
N GLN A 252 -29.65 -1.01 -4.88
CA GLN A 252 -29.20 0.36 -5.10
C GLN A 252 -28.59 0.94 -3.82
N GLN A 253 -29.25 0.75 -2.67
CA GLN A 253 -28.74 1.22 -1.38
C GLN A 253 -27.41 0.58 -0.98
N MET A 254 -27.19 -0.69 -1.31
CA MET A 254 -25.90 -1.35 -1.07
C MET A 254 -24.78 -0.78 -1.96
N MET A 255 -25.07 -0.46 -3.22
CA MET A 255 -24.09 0.17 -4.11
C MET A 255 -23.77 1.62 -3.68
N GLU A 256 -24.77 2.36 -3.16
CA GLU A 256 -24.55 3.70 -2.58
C GLU A 256 -23.69 3.63 -1.30
N LEU A 257 -23.87 2.58 -0.48
CA LEU A 257 -23.02 2.33 0.68
C LEU A 257 -21.58 2.03 0.28
N ASP A 258 -21.36 1.18 -0.72
CA ASP A 258 -20.02 0.89 -1.25
C ASP A 258 -19.36 2.16 -1.81
N GLN A 259 -20.12 2.99 -2.53
CA GLN A 259 -19.61 4.28 -3.01
C GLN A 259 -19.20 5.19 -1.85
N ALA A 260 -20.03 5.32 -0.81
CA ALA A 260 -19.72 6.14 0.37
C ALA A 260 -18.43 5.65 1.07
N LEU A 261 -18.25 4.34 1.20
CA LEU A 261 -17.03 3.74 1.77
C LEU A 261 -15.79 4.02 0.91
N ILE A 262 -15.91 3.97 -0.43
CA ILE A 262 -14.80 4.20 -1.35
C ILE A 262 -14.43 5.69 -1.42
N GLU A 263 -15.40 6.60 -1.30
CA GLU A 263 -15.16 8.04 -1.34
C GLU A 263 -14.52 8.58 -0.05
N ASN A 264 -14.68 7.89 1.08
CA ASN A 264 -14.06 8.28 2.33
C ASN A 264 -12.52 8.18 2.24
N THR A 265 -11.82 9.31 2.42
CA THR A 265 -10.35 9.40 2.35
C THR A 265 -9.64 8.97 3.63
N THR A 266 -10.38 8.87 4.73
CA THR A 266 -9.84 8.54 6.05
C THR A 266 -9.79 7.03 6.29
N LEU A 267 -10.57 6.26 5.54
CA LEU A 267 -10.64 4.81 5.63
C LEU A 267 -9.60 4.16 4.72
N PHE A 268 -8.90 3.15 5.25
CA PHE A 268 -7.99 2.33 4.47
C PHE A 268 -8.73 1.10 3.95
N VAL A 269 -9.27 1.21 2.74
CA VAL A 269 -10.13 0.17 2.12
C VAL A 269 -9.32 -0.79 1.23
N ASP A 270 -8.07 -0.47 0.86
CA ASP A 270 -7.21 -1.28 -0.02
C ASP A 270 -7.20 -2.79 0.32
N PRO A 271 -7.08 -3.23 1.59
CA PRO A 271 -7.06 -4.66 1.94
C PRO A 271 -8.37 -5.38 1.60
N TYR A 272 -9.48 -4.64 1.55
CA TYR A 272 -10.82 -5.18 1.38
C TYR A 272 -11.38 -5.06 -0.03
N VAL A 273 -10.69 -4.36 -0.94
CA VAL A 273 -11.13 -4.17 -2.33
C VAL A 273 -11.44 -5.50 -3.03
N ALA A 274 -10.63 -6.53 -2.78
CA ALA A 274 -10.84 -7.86 -3.37
C ALA A 274 -12.15 -8.54 -2.90
N ASN A 275 -12.66 -8.18 -1.72
CA ASN A 275 -13.91 -8.68 -1.15
C ASN A 275 -15.11 -7.78 -1.48
N LEU A 276 -14.86 -6.50 -1.80
CA LEU A 276 -15.88 -5.52 -2.20
C LEU A 276 -16.36 -5.73 -3.65
N VAL A 277 -15.45 -6.16 -4.52
CA VAL A 277 -15.70 -6.30 -5.96
C VAL A 277 -16.73 -7.39 -6.32
N PRO A 278 -16.75 -8.59 -5.70
CA PRO A 278 -17.70 -9.64 -6.09
C PRO A 278 -19.18 -9.25 -5.96
N PRO A 279 -19.67 -8.65 -4.85
CA PRO A 279 -21.05 -8.15 -4.77
C PRO A 279 -21.40 -7.16 -5.88
N ILE A 280 -20.50 -6.23 -6.20
CA ILE A 280 -20.70 -5.24 -7.28
C ILE A 280 -20.76 -5.93 -8.64
N ILE A 281 -19.90 -6.93 -8.89
CA ILE A 281 -19.94 -7.74 -10.11
C ILE A 281 -21.26 -8.53 -10.19
N THR A 282 -21.80 -9.03 -9.09
CA THR A 282 -23.10 -9.71 -9.07
C THR A 282 -24.23 -8.77 -9.46
N CYS A 283 -24.24 -7.51 -8.98
CA CYS A 283 -25.20 -6.51 -9.44
C CYS A 283 -25.04 -6.14 -10.92
N LEU A 284 -23.81 -6.21 -11.45
CA LEU A 284 -23.51 -5.92 -12.85
C LEU A 284 -23.89 -7.06 -13.80
N LEU A 285 -23.49 -8.29 -13.47
CA LEU A 285 -23.55 -9.49 -14.33
C LEU A 285 -24.62 -10.51 -13.88
N GLY A 286 -25.51 -10.12 -12.96
CA GLY A 286 -26.57 -10.99 -12.48
C GLY A 286 -27.58 -11.32 -13.58
N ARG A 287 -27.94 -12.61 -13.69
CA ARG A 287 -28.96 -13.10 -14.63
C ARG A 287 -30.35 -12.58 -14.31
N LYS A 288 -30.71 -12.57 -13.02
CA LYS A 288 -31.95 -12.01 -12.49
C LYS A 288 -31.58 -10.98 -11.43
N VAL A 289 -31.88 -9.72 -11.71
CA VAL A 289 -31.62 -8.59 -10.82
C VAL A 289 -32.92 -7.81 -10.75
N GLY A 290 -33.50 -7.67 -9.56
CA GLY A 290 -34.80 -7.04 -9.34
C GLY A 290 -36.00 -7.94 -9.69
N PRO A 291 -37.22 -7.43 -9.44
CA PRO A 291 -38.44 -8.17 -9.71
C PRO A 291 -38.75 -8.21 -11.20
N ASP A 292 -39.26 -9.35 -11.68
CA ASP A 292 -39.67 -9.55 -13.07
C ASP A 292 -40.85 -8.60 -13.41
N GLY A 293 -40.66 -7.65 -14.33
CA GLY A 293 -41.69 -6.72 -14.78
C GLY A 293 -41.16 -5.65 -15.73
N ALA A 294 -41.95 -5.25 -16.73
CA ALA A 294 -41.55 -4.23 -17.72
C ALA A 294 -41.26 -2.87 -17.07
N ASP A 295 -41.99 -2.50 -16.02
CA ASP A 295 -41.80 -1.24 -15.28
C ASP A 295 -40.50 -1.21 -14.46
N ASN A 296 -39.94 -2.37 -14.12
CA ASN A 296 -38.69 -2.46 -13.34
C ASN A 296 -37.45 -2.50 -14.24
N LEU A 297 -37.62 -2.66 -15.55
CA LEU A 297 -36.52 -2.86 -16.49
C LEU A 297 -35.57 -1.66 -16.52
N GLU A 298 -36.11 -0.44 -16.46
CA GLU A 298 -35.32 0.79 -16.41
C GLU A 298 -34.40 0.80 -15.17
N GLY A 299 -34.97 0.49 -14.00
CA GLY A 299 -34.22 0.41 -12.76
C GLY A 299 -33.10 -0.66 -12.79
N GLN A 300 -33.35 -1.81 -13.42
CA GLN A 300 -32.33 -2.85 -13.59
C GLN A 300 -31.12 -2.36 -14.38
N TYR A 301 -31.35 -1.61 -15.47
CA TYR A 301 -30.26 -1.02 -16.25
C TYR A 301 -29.56 0.12 -15.53
N GLN A 302 -30.30 0.97 -14.80
CA GLN A 302 -29.71 2.02 -13.95
C GLN A 302 -28.78 1.43 -12.87
N LEU A 303 -29.20 0.33 -12.21
CA LEU A 303 -28.37 -0.37 -11.23
C LEU A 303 -27.09 -0.93 -11.86
N ARG A 304 -27.18 -1.53 -13.06
CA ARG A 304 -26.00 -2.02 -13.80
C ARG A 304 -25.06 -0.89 -14.18
N ASP A 305 -25.59 0.25 -14.63
CA ASP A 305 -24.79 1.43 -14.93
C ASP A 305 -24.09 1.98 -13.69
N PHE A 306 -24.77 1.99 -12.56
CA PHE A 306 -24.21 2.42 -11.28
C PHE A 306 -23.09 1.48 -10.82
N ALA A 307 -23.33 0.17 -10.83
CA ALA A 307 -22.32 -0.85 -10.50
C ALA A 307 -21.08 -0.76 -11.43
N ALA A 308 -21.27 -0.54 -12.72
CA ALA A 308 -20.16 -0.36 -13.64
C ALA A 308 -19.36 0.93 -13.37
N SER A 309 -20.04 2.02 -13.01
CA SER A 309 -19.38 3.27 -12.63
C SER A 309 -18.53 3.10 -11.37
N LEU A 310 -19.03 2.36 -10.39
CA LEU A 310 -18.36 2.03 -9.14
C LEU A 310 -17.11 1.18 -9.39
N ILE A 311 -17.20 0.14 -10.23
CA ILE A 311 -16.04 -0.63 -10.68
C ILE A 311 -14.99 0.28 -11.33
N GLY A 312 -15.42 1.24 -12.17
CA GLY A 312 -14.52 2.21 -12.78
C GLY A 312 -13.80 3.08 -11.76
N GLN A 313 -14.49 3.53 -10.70
CA GLN A 313 -13.87 4.28 -9.60
C GLN A 313 -12.88 3.41 -8.81
N ILE A 314 -13.24 2.18 -8.48
CA ILE A 314 -12.38 1.22 -7.78
C ILE A 314 -11.10 0.96 -8.57
N VAL A 315 -11.21 0.65 -9.86
CA VAL A 315 -10.04 0.39 -10.71
C VAL A 315 -9.15 1.62 -10.77
N LYS A 316 -9.70 2.82 -11.01
CA LYS A 316 -8.89 4.05 -11.06
C LYS A 316 -8.18 4.37 -9.74
N LYS A 317 -8.84 4.17 -8.60
CA LYS A 317 -8.29 4.50 -7.27
C LYS A 317 -7.24 3.47 -6.82
N TYR A 318 -7.49 2.18 -7.05
CA TYR A 318 -6.69 1.09 -6.47
C TYR A 318 -5.77 0.34 -7.45
N HIS A 319 -5.71 0.75 -8.73
CA HIS A 319 -4.82 0.11 -9.72
C HIS A 319 -3.34 0.12 -9.31
N LYS A 320 -2.86 1.18 -8.64
CA LYS A 320 -1.47 1.28 -8.17
C LYS A 320 -1.15 0.25 -7.08
N SER A 321 -2.09 0.04 -6.16
CA SER A 321 -1.95 -0.91 -5.05
C SER A 321 -2.13 -2.36 -5.50
N ASN A 322 -3.00 -2.60 -6.50
CA ASN A 322 -3.32 -3.94 -7.00
C ASN A 322 -3.38 -3.96 -8.54
N GLN A 323 -2.26 -4.30 -9.17
CA GLN A 323 -2.16 -4.37 -10.63
C GLN A 323 -3.00 -5.51 -11.23
N GLU A 324 -3.27 -6.58 -10.48
CA GLU A 324 -4.05 -7.73 -10.96
C GLU A 324 -5.57 -7.46 -10.98
N LEU A 325 -6.03 -6.47 -10.20
CA LEU A 325 -7.44 -6.18 -10.04
C LEU A 325 -8.12 -5.88 -11.38
N GLN A 326 -7.53 -4.99 -12.17
CA GLN A 326 -8.05 -4.60 -13.48
C GLN A 326 -8.15 -5.81 -14.43
N ALA A 327 -7.09 -6.60 -14.51
CA ALA A 327 -7.04 -7.78 -15.37
C ALA A 327 -8.07 -8.83 -14.95
N ARG A 328 -8.25 -9.05 -13.63
CA ARG A 328 -9.24 -9.99 -13.09
C ARG A 328 -10.67 -9.58 -13.41
N ILE A 329 -11.03 -8.31 -13.21
CA ILE A 329 -12.38 -7.80 -13.50
C ILE A 329 -12.66 -7.86 -15.00
N THR A 330 -11.72 -7.40 -15.83
CA THR A 330 -11.85 -7.40 -17.29
C THR A 330 -12.02 -8.82 -17.82
N ARG A 331 -11.24 -9.78 -17.31
CA ARG A 331 -11.36 -11.20 -17.68
C ARG A 331 -12.72 -11.81 -17.31
N THR A 332 -13.24 -11.48 -16.13
CA THR A 332 -14.59 -11.93 -15.73
C THR A 332 -15.65 -11.37 -16.67
N CYS A 333 -15.62 -10.07 -16.96
CA CYS A 333 -16.59 -9.47 -17.88
C CYS A 333 -16.48 -10.04 -19.30
N LEU A 334 -15.25 -10.26 -19.80
CA LEU A 334 -15.00 -10.89 -21.10
C LEU A 334 -15.59 -12.29 -21.19
N LYS A 335 -15.46 -13.10 -20.13
CA LYS A 335 -16.05 -14.44 -20.08
C LYS A 335 -17.57 -14.42 -20.29
N TYR A 336 -18.26 -13.44 -19.70
CA TYR A 336 -19.71 -13.28 -19.87
C TYR A 336 -20.07 -12.70 -21.24
N PHE A 337 -19.23 -11.83 -21.79
CA PHE A 337 -19.45 -11.27 -23.12
C PHE A 337 -19.37 -12.32 -24.24
N LEU A 338 -18.43 -13.27 -24.14
CA LEU A 338 -18.21 -14.30 -25.16
C LEU A 338 -19.15 -15.52 -25.06
N ASP A 339 -19.99 -15.62 -24.04
CA ASP A 339 -20.89 -16.75 -23.80
C ASP A 339 -22.26 -16.52 -24.48
N PRO A 340 -22.63 -17.27 -25.54
CA PRO A 340 -23.82 -17.01 -26.35
C PRO A 340 -25.15 -17.39 -25.68
N ASP A 341 -25.14 -18.10 -24.55
CA ASP A 341 -26.34 -18.54 -23.85
C ASP A 341 -26.80 -17.56 -22.75
N ARG A 342 -26.15 -16.40 -22.66
CA ARG A 342 -26.43 -15.36 -21.65
C ARG A 342 -27.60 -14.48 -22.05
N THR A 343 -28.20 -13.86 -21.04
CA THR A 343 -29.30 -12.91 -21.24
C THR A 343 -28.80 -11.57 -21.79
N PRO A 344 -29.62 -10.81 -22.52
CA PRO A 344 -29.24 -9.48 -23.02
C PRO A 344 -28.79 -8.52 -21.91
N GLY A 345 -29.34 -8.67 -20.71
CA GLY A 345 -28.93 -7.89 -19.53
C GLY A 345 -27.52 -8.22 -19.02
N GLU A 346 -27.14 -9.50 -19.02
CA GLU A 346 -25.77 -9.94 -18.68
C GLU A 346 -24.76 -9.41 -19.71
N HIS A 347 -25.10 -9.45 -21.00
CA HIS A 347 -24.26 -8.89 -22.05
C HIS A 347 -24.11 -7.37 -21.93
N TYR A 348 -25.18 -6.63 -21.62
CA TYR A 348 -25.11 -5.19 -21.37
C TYR A 348 -24.16 -4.88 -20.21
N GLY A 349 -24.30 -5.58 -19.08
CA GLY A 349 -23.43 -5.44 -17.93
C GLY A 349 -21.98 -5.78 -18.23
N ALA A 350 -21.72 -6.84 -19.01
CA ALA A 350 -20.38 -7.25 -19.41
C ALA A 350 -19.68 -6.18 -20.26
N ILE A 351 -20.36 -5.63 -21.26
CA ILE A 351 -19.81 -4.59 -22.15
C ILE A 351 -19.53 -3.32 -21.35
N GLN A 352 -20.46 -2.91 -20.48
CA GLN A 352 -20.29 -1.74 -19.65
C GLN A 352 -19.16 -1.91 -18.62
N GLY A 353 -19.00 -3.12 -18.06
CA GLY A 353 -17.90 -3.47 -17.18
C GLY A 353 -16.55 -3.44 -17.87
N ILE A 354 -16.43 -3.95 -19.10
CA ILE A 354 -15.19 -3.86 -19.90
C ILE A 354 -14.85 -2.40 -20.18
N ARG A 355 -15.85 -1.59 -20.56
CA ARG A 355 -15.68 -0.16 -20.82
C ARG A 355 -15.12 0.59 -19.62
N THR A 356 -15.66 0.36 -18.42
CA THR A 356 -15.24 1.12 -17.22
C THR A 356 -13.97 0.57 -16.57
N SER A 357 -13.71 -0.74 -16.64
CA SER A 357 -12.51 -1.36 -16.05
C SER A 357 -11.27 -1.28 -16.95
N GLY A 358 -11.41 -1.57 -18.23
CA GLY A 358 -10.30 -1.66 -19.18
C GLY A 358 -10.07 -0.39 -20.01
N GLY A 359 -11.03 0.54 -20.01
CA GLY A 359 -10.97 1.77 -20.80
C GLY A 359 -10.95 1.53 -22.32
N ALA A 360 -10.52 2.54 -23.08
CA ALA A 360 -10.41 2.46 -24.53
C ALA A 360 -9.59 1.26 -25.07
N PRO A 361 -8.40 0.90 -24.53
CA PRO A 361 -7.61 -0.18 -25.10
C PRO A 361 -8.30 -1.55 -24.99
N ALA A 362 -9.04 -1.79 -23.90
CA ALA A 362 -9.77 -3.05 -23.73
C ALA A 362 -10.94 -3.17 -24.71
N ILE A 363 -11.59 -2.07 -25.08
CA ILE A 363 -12.67 -2.07 -26.08
C ILE A 363 -12.11 -2.38 -27.46
N LEU A 364 -10.99 -1.74 -27.82
CA LEU A 364 -10.32 -1.98 -29.11
C LEU A 364 -9.88 -3.44 -29.27
N GLN A 365 -9.29 -4.03 -28.22
CA GLN A 365 -8.69 -5.37 -28.32
C GLN A 365 -9.66 -6.51 -28.03
N LEU A 366 -10.66 -6.31 -27.16
CA LEU A 366 -11.50 -7.41 -26.66
C LEU A 366 -12.92 -7.36 -27.22
N VAL A 367 -13.48 -6.16 -27.41
CA VAL A 367 -14.88 -5.99 -27.85
C VAL A 367 -14.94 -5.97 -29.37
N LEU A 368 -14.22 -5.06 -30.04
CA LEU A 368 -14.34 -4.84 -31.49
C LEU A 368 -14.19 -6.11 -32.36
N PRO A 369 -13.16 -6.97 -32.15
CA PRO A 369 -12.96 -8.15 -33.02
C PRO A 369 -14.11 -9.16 -32.92
N ASN A 370 -14.78 -9.21 -31.77
CA ASN A 370 -15.83 -10.18 -31.49
C ASN A 370 -17.24 -9.65 -31.84
N LEU A 371 -17.40 -8.37 -32.22
CA LEU A 371 -18.72 -7.78 -32.48
C LEU A 371 -19.43 -8.41 -33.69
N LYS A 372 -18.68 -8.79 -34.73
CA LYS A 372 -19.24 -9.47 -35.91
C LYS A 372 -19.86 -10.83 -35.56
N ALA A 373 -19.18 -11.61 -34.72
CA ALA A 373 -19.73 -12.87 -34.21
C ALA A 373 -20.89 -12.63 -33.25
N PHE A 374 -20.83 -11.54 -32.46
CA PHE A 374 -21.88 -11.15 -31.52
C PHE A 374 -23.19 -10.74 -32.21
N GLU A 375 -23.13 -10.25 -33.45
CA GLU A 375 -24.33 -9.91 -34.24
C GLU A 375 -25.28 -11.11 -34.40
N ALA A 376 -24.75 -12.33 -34.54
CA ALA A 376 -25.57 -13.54 -34.61
C ALA A 376 -26.41 -13.77 -33.33
N ILE A 377 -25.88 -13.39 -32.16
CA ILE A 377 -26.56 -13.47 -30.87
C ILE A 377 -27.69 -12.42 -30.81
N ILE A 378 -27.44 -11.21 -31.32
CA ILE A 378 -28.45 -10.15 -31.41
C ILE A 378 -29.61 -10.59 -32.32
N ILE A 379 -29.30 -11.17 -33.49
CA ILE A 379 -30.31 -11.66 -34.44
C ILE A 379 -31.15 -12.80 -33.83
N LYS A 380 -30.52 -13.72 -33.09
CA LYS A 380 -31.22 -14.78 -32.36
C LYS A 380 -32.25 -14.19 -31.38
N HIS A 381 -31.84 -13.22 -30.57
CA HIS A 381 -32.75 -12.56 -29.62
C HIS A 381 -33.85 -11.72 -30.29
N GLN A 382 -33.55 -11.05 -31.41
CA GLN A 382 -34.55 -10.34 -32.21
C GLN A 382 -35.61 -11.29 -32.79
N THR A 383 -35.21 -12.50 -33.18
CA THR A 383 -36.13 -13.53 -33.70
C THR A 383 -37.03 -14.09 -32.60
N GLU A 384 -36.50 -14.22 -31.38
CA GLU A 384 -37.24 -14.77 -30.23
C GLU A 384 -38.19 -13.77 -29.55
N HIS A 385 -37.82 -12.48 -29.45
CA HIS A 385 -38.53 -11.47 -28.65
C HIS A 385 -39.07 -10.28 -29.48
N GLY A 386 -38.76 -10.22 -30.77
CA GLY A 386 -39.08 -9.11 -31.66
C GLY A 386 -38.03 -7.99 -31.67
N GLU A 387 -37.85 -7.32 -32.82
CA GLU A 387 -36.81 -6.31 -33.06
C GLU A 387 -36.89 -5.07 -32.15
N THR A 388 -38.09 -4.73 -31.65
CA THR A 388 -38.35 -3.54 -30.83
C THR A 388 -38.36 -3.79 -29.33
N HIS A 389 -37.94 -4.96 -28.88
CA HIS A 389 -37.89 -5.25 -27.45
C HIS A 389 -36.90 -4.31 -26.74
N GLU A 390 -37.34 -3.68 -25.64
CA GLU A 390 -36.59 -2.63 -24.93
C GLU A 390 -35.19 -3.09 -24.50
N MET A 391 -35.06 -4.38 -24.15
CA MET A 391 -33.78 -5.01 -23.79
C MET A 391 -32.74 -4.97 -24.92
N ILE A 392 -33.17 -5.16 -26.18
CA ILE A 392 -32.28 -5.18 -27.34
C ILE A 392 -31.84 -3.75 -27.66
N ARG A 393 -32.75 -2.76 -27.50
CA ARG A 393 -32.42 -1.34 -27.64
C ARG A 393 -31.37 -0.90 -26.62
N MET A 394 -31.54 -1.29 -25.36
CA MET A 394 -30.57 -1.00 -24.30
C MET A 394 -29.22 -1.66 -24.55
N LEU A 395 -29.19 -2.93 -25.00
CA LEU A 395 -27.96 -3.62 -25.38
C LEU A 395 -27.22 -2.88 -26.50
N LEU A 396 -27.93 -2.51 -27.57
CA LEU A 396 -27.35 -1.76 -28.69
C LEU A 396 -26.85 -0.37 -28.25
N ALA A 397 -27.60 0.32 -27.38
CA ALA A 397 -27.16 1.58 -26.80
C ALA A 397 -25.89 1.42 -25.95
N GLY A 398 -25.77 0.32 -25.19
CA GLY A 398 -24.58 -0.02 -24.41
C GLY A 398 -23.35 -0.27 -25.29
N ILE A 399 -23.51 -1.02 -26.39
CA ILE A 399 -22.45 -1.24 -27.39
C ILE A 399 -22.00 0.09 -27.99
N ILE A 400 -22.94 0.90 -28.44
CA ILE A 400 -22.64 2.21 -29.05
C ILE A 400 -21.93 3.13 -28.05
N ARG A 401 -22.34 3.14 -26.78
CA ARG A 401 -21.69 3.91 -25.72
C ARG A 401 -20.28 3.43 -25.44
N ALA A 402 -20.03 2.12 -25.48
CA ALA A 402 -18.69 1.56 -25.36
C ALA A 402 -17.80 1.99 -26.54
N ILE A 403 -18.29 1.84 -27.77
CA ILE A 403 -17.56 2.25 -28.98
C ILE A 403 -17.28 3.76 -28.98
N SER A 404 -18.27 4.59 -28.63
CA SER A 404 -18.12 6.05 -28.59
C SER A 404 -17.03 6.51 -27.60
N SER A 405 -16.85 5.78 -26.50
CA SER A 405 -15.83 6.10 -25.48
C SER A 405 -14.38 5.98 -25.98
N LEU A 406 -14.16 5.37 -27.14
CA LEU A 406 -12.85 5.35 -27.81
C LEU A 406 -12.38 6.76 -28.19
N THR A 407 -13.31 7.68 -28.47
CA THR A 407 -12.99 9.06 -28.88
C THR A 407 -12.90 10.06 -27.73
N ASP A 408 -13.47 9.73 -26.56
CA ASP A 408 -13.51 10.60 -25.38
C ASP A 408 -12.18 10.63 -24.59
N ALA A 409 -11.24 9.72 -24.90
CA ALA A 409 -9.99 9.56 -24.15
C ALA A 409 -8.90 10.59 -24.47
N ASP A 410 -9.15 11.55 -25.37
CA ASP A 410 -8.12 12.45 -25.90
C ASP A 410 -8.60 13.92 -25.96
N PRO A 411 -8.45 14.70 -24.86
CA PRO A 411 -8.93 16.08 -24.79
C PRO A 411 -7.99 17.13 -25.41
N LEU A 412 -6.88 16.73 -26.05
CA LEU A 412 -5.83 17.65 -26.52
C LEU A 412 -5.77 17.89 -28.03
N ILE A 413 -6.77 17.45 -28.81
CA ILE A 413 -6.78 17.71 -30.26
C ILE A 413 -8.11 18.36 -30.63
N GLU A 414 -7.98 19.57 -31.17
CA GLU A 414 -9.03 20.51 -31.55
C GLU A 414 -10.23 19.88 -32.27
N LYS A 415 -11.41 20.45 -32.00
CA LYS A 415 -12.64 20.22 -32.73
C LYS A 415 -12.47 20.62 -34.21
N THR A 416 -12.00 19.70 -35.05
CA THR A 416 -12.10 19.86 -36.51
C THR A 416 -13.48 19.38 -36.97
N ASN A 417 -14.31 20.33 -37.39
CA ASN A 417 -15.62 20.09 -38.00
C ASN A 417 -15.49 19.36 -39.34
N GLY A 418 -16.24 18.27 -39.47
CA GLY A 418 -16.88 17.73 -40.67
C GLY A 418 -16.15 17.80 -42.01
N VAL A 419 -15.63 16.65 -42.47
CA VAL A 419 -15.53 16.31 -43.89
C VAL A 419 -16.39 15.07 -44.10
N ASN A 420 -17.38 15.15 -44.98
CA ASN A 420 -18.29 14.06 -45.35
C ASN A 420 -17.53 12.75 -45.57
N GLY A 421 -17.94 11.70 -44.85
CA GLY A 421 -17.40 10.36 -45.02
C GLY A 421 -17.56 9.84 -46.43
N ASN A 422 -16.50 9.22 -46.94
CA ASN A 422 -16.58 8.43 -48.14
C ASN A 422 -17.50 7.23 -47.90
N ALA A 423 -18.39 6.93 -48.85
CA ALA A 423 -19.23 5.73 -48.81
C ALA A 423 -18.41 4.43 -48.63
N ALA A 424 -17.15 4.43 -49.06
CA ALA A 424 -16.21 3.34 -48.85
C ALA A 424 -15.87 3.10 -47.36
N GLU A 425 -15.73 4.15 -46.56
CA GLU A 425 -15.46 4.01 -45.11
C GLU A 425 -16.66 3.42 -44.39
N ALA A 426 -17.88 3.83 -44.77
CA ALA A 426 -19.11 3.29 -44.21
C ALA A 426 -19.25 1.79 -44.49
N SER A 427 -19.01 1.35 -45.74
CA SER A 427 -19.06 -0.07 -46.09
C SER A 427 -17.99 -0.91 -45.39
N GLN A 428 -16.77 -0.39 -45.20
CA GLN A 428 -15.71 -1.10 -44.48
C GLN A 428 -16.02 -1.26 -42.98
N VAL A 429 -16.60 -0.24 -42.35
CA VAL A 429 -17.02 -0.32 -40.93
C VAL A 429 -18.19 -1.31 -40.76
N GLU A 430 -19.14 -1.33 -41.70
CA GLU A 430 -20.22 -2.32 -41.71
C GLU A 430 -19.73 -3.76 -41.90
N GLU A 431 -18.73 -3.97 -42.76
CA GLU A 431 -18.13 -5.29 -42.96
C GLU A 431 -17.38 -5.80 -41.71
N TYR A 432 -16.75 -4.88 -40.97
CA TYR A 432 -15.98 -5.20 -39.76
C TYR A 432 -16.86 -5.41 -38.53
N LEU A 433 -17.85 -4.55 -38.29
CA LEU A 433 -18.69 -4.58 -37.08
C LEU A 433 -19.99 -5.39 -37.23
N GLY A 434 -20.38 -5.76 -38.45
CA GLY A 434 -21.69 -6.33 -38.74
C GLY A 434 -22.72 -5.28 -39.18
N ALA A 435 -23.77 -5.72 -39.87
CA ALA A 435 -24.73 -4.82 -40.52
C ALA A 435 -25.56 -3.97 -39.53
N ILE A 436 -25.99 -4.55 -38.41
CA ILE A 436 -26.84 -3.92 -37.40
C ILE A 436 -26.04 -2.92 -36.54
N ILE A 437 -24.85 -3.31 -36.11
CA ILE A 437 -24.00 -2.46 -35.26
C ILE A 437 -23.28 -1.42 -36.12
N GLY A 438 -22.75 -1.83 -37.28
CA GLY A 438 -22.07 -0.96 -38.24
C GLY A 438 -22.95 0.16 -38.76
N SER A 439 -24.19 -0.14 -39.20
CA SER A 439 -25.12 0.90 -39.67
C SER A 439 -25.42 1.96 -38.61
N ARG A 440 -25.52 1.56 -37.33
CA ARG A 440 -25.73 2.51 -36.22
C ARG A 440 -24.49 3.32 -35.88
N VAL A 441 -23.29 2.74 -35.99
CA VAL A 441 -22.03 3.47 -35.79
C VAL A 441 -21.81 4.48 -36.92
N VAL A 442 -22.06 4.08 -38.17
CA VAL A 442 -22.02 4.97 -39.34
C VAL A 442 -23.02 6.13 -39.21
N ALA A 443 -24.22 5.86 -38.68
CA ALA A 443 -25.23 6.88 -38.42
C ALA A 443 -24.81 7.97 -37.41
N LEU A 444 -23.78 7.73 -36.57
CA LEU A 444 -23.24 8.74 -35.66
C LEU A 444 -22.39 9.80 -36.38
N GLY A 445 -21.96 9.55 -37.63
CA GLY A 445 -21.20 10.51 -38.44
C GLY A 445 -19.83 10.90 -37.87
N ASN A 446 -19.25 10.11 -36.96
CA ASN A 446 -17.99 10.43 -36.31
C ASN A 446 -16.80 9.79 -37.08
N HIS A 447 -16.16 10.56 -37.96
CA HIS A 447 -15.02 10.08 -38.76
C HIS A 447 -13.82 9.62 -37.93
N LYS A 448 -13.54 10.27 -36.79
CA LYS A 448 -12.43 9.89 -35.90
C LYS A 448 -12.67 8.47 -35.36
N LEU A 449 -13.91 8.18 -34.98
CA LEU A 449 -14.32 6.88 -34.47
C LEU A 449 -14.19 5.79 -35.55
N ASN A 450 -14.71 6.06 -36.76
CA ASN A 450 -14.61 5.12 -37.88
C ASN A 450 -13.16 4.80 -38.23
N LYS A 451 -12.29 5.81 -38.25
CA LYS A 451 -10.85 5.61 -38.48
C LYS A 451 -10.20 4.75 -37.39
N THR A 452 -10.47 5.02 -36.11
CA THR A 452 -9.92 4.22 -35.00
C THR A 452 -10.38 2.76 -35.02
N ILE A 453 -11.59 2.49 -35.52
CA ILE A 453 -12.13 1.14 -35.67
C ILE A 453 -11.41 0.43 -36.84
N LEU A 454 -11.24 1.09 -37.97
CA LEU A 454 -10.54 0.52 -39.14
C LEU A 454 -9.05 0.26 -38.83
N GLU A 455 -8.37 1.20 -38.15
CA GLU A 455 -6.98 1.03 -37.69
C GLU A 455 -6.81 -0.14 -36.69
N SER A 456 -7.88 -0.54 -35.99
CA SER A 456 -7.87 -1.71 -35.10
C SER A 456 -7.96 -3.03 -35.88
N GLY A 457 -8.66 -3.04 -37.02
CA GLY A 457 -8.76 -4.20 -37.91
C GLY A 457 -7.52 -4.44 -38.76
N GLU A 458 -6.68 -3.44 -38.98
CA GLU A 458 -5.40 -3.57 -39.72
C GLU A 458 -4.25 -4.13 -38.86
N LYS A 459 -4.42 -4.21 -37.53
CA LYS A 459 -3.40 -4.67 -36.57
C LYS A 459 -3.53 -6.15 -36.16
N GLU A 460 -4.54 -6.86 -36.67
CA GLU A 460 -4.61 -8.33 -36.70
C GLU A 460 -3.91 -8.87 -37.94
#